data_AF-A0A820G852-F1
#
_entry.id   AF-A0A820G852-F1
#
_cell.length_a   1.000
_cell.length_b   1.000
_cell.length_c   1.000
_cell.angle_alpha   90.00
_cell.angle_beta   90.00
_cell.angle_gamma   90.00
#
_symmetry.space_group_name_H-M   'P 1'
#
loop_
_entity.id
_entity.type
_entity.pdbx_description
1 polymer ?
#
loop_
_entity_poly.entity_id
_entity_poly.type
_entity_poly.pdbx_seq_one_letter_code
_entity_poly.pdbx_strand_id
1 'polypeptide(L)'
;MEIKNAKNFLIVVAHPDDECLFFSPTIIGLISRHKTGHILVFSTGNSNGLGSMREKELNESSQQLGIDLSRCLALNLTDLQDNSHRWWSKENISEMIKKY
;
A
#
# COMPACT_ATOMS: atom_id res chain seq x y z
N MET A 1 -5.63 21.95 -4.06
CA MET A 1 -6.05 21.96 -5.48
C MET A 1 -5.40 20.83 -6.30
N GLU A 2 -4.21 20.34 -5.95
CA GLU A 2 -3.46 19.36 -6.77
C GLU A 2 -4.09 17.95 -6.86
N ILE A 3 -4.62 17.39 -5.76
CA ILE A 3 -5.18 16.01 -5.78
C ILE A 3 -6.43 15.89 -6.67
N LYS A 4 -7.24 16.95 -6.79
CA LYS A 4 -8.45 16.94 -7.63
C LYS A 4 -8.09 16.69 -9.11
N ASN A 5 -7.02 17.32 -9.60
CA ASN A 5 -6.61 17.22 -10.99
C ASN A 5 -5.58 16.11 -11.26
N ALA A 6 -5.01 15.50 -10.21
CA ALA A 6 -4.07 14.40 -10.35
C ALA A 6 -4.72 13.21 -11.08
N LYS A 7 -4.05 12.70 -12.11
CA LYS A 7 -4.47 11.51 -12.85
C LYS A 7 -4.11 10.22 -12.12
N ASN A 8 -3.00 10.23 -11.38
CA ASN A 8 -2.51 9.09 -10.62
C ASN A 8 -2.59 9.41 -9.12
N PHE A 9 -2.78 8.38 -8.30
CA PHE A 9 -2.63 8.46 -6.85
C PHE A 9 -1.91 7.23 -6.33
N LEU A 10 -1.18 7.41 -5.23
CA LEU A 10 -0.50 6.35 -4.50
C LEU A 10 -1.06 6.32 -3.08
N ILE A 11 -1.53 5.15 -2.66
CA ILE A 11 -1.87 4.87 -1.26
C ILE A 11 -0.67 4.16 -0.65
N VAL A 12 -0.12 4.75 0.40
CA VAL A 12 1.01 4.19 1.14
C VAL A 12 0.51 3.77 2.51
N VAL A 13 0.65 2.48 2.84
CA VAL A 13 0.20 1.90 4.10
C VAL A 13 1.30 1.05 4.75
N ALA A 14 1.12 0.74 6.04
CA ALA A 14 2.13 0.01 6.80
C ALA A 14 2.04 -1.49 6.53
N HIS A 15 0.83 -2.05 6.60
CA HIS A 15 0.57 -3.49 6.50
C HIS A 15 -0.49 -3.81 5.45
N PRO A 16 -0.55 -5.07 4.98
CA PRO A 16 -1.72 -5.56 4.25
C PRO A 16 -2.97 -5.36 5.10
N ASP A 17 -4.11 -5.14 4.46
CA ASP A 17 -5.43 -4.87 5.01
C ASP A 17 -5.68 -3.38 5.34
N ASP A 18 -4.64 -2.59 5.62
CA ASP A 18 -4.79 -1.15 5.88
C ASP A 18 -5.44 -0.40 4.69
N GLU A 19 -5.16 -0.84 3.45
CA GLU A 19 -5.69 -0.22 2.23
C GLU A 19 -7.20 -0.38 2.14
N CYS A 20 -7.73 -1.56 2.48
CA CYS A 20 -9.14 -1.83 2.38
C CYS A 20 -9.89 -1.42 3.67
N LEU A 21 -9.27 -1.53 4.84
CA LEU A 21 -9.87 -1.17 6.11
C LEU A 21 -10.08 0.34 6.24
N PHE A 22 -9.09 1.15 5.84
CA PHE A 22 -9.13 2.60 6.04
C PHE A 22 -9.41 3.38 4.76
N PHE A 23 -9.03 2.87 3.58
CA PHE A 23 -9.03 3.64 2.34
C PHE A 23 -9.99 3.15 1.25
N SER A 24 -10.72 2.04 1.43
CA SER A 24 -11.66 1.52 0.42
C SER A 24 -12.59 2.60 -0.18
N PRO A 25 -13.32 3.41 0.63
CA PRO A 25 -14.23 4.40 0.06
C PRO A 25 -13.49 5.47 -0.77
N THR A 26 -12.28 5.85 -0.34
CA THR A 26 -11.44 6.81 -1.03
C THR A 26 -10.94 6.24 -2.36
N ILE A 27 -10.41 5.03 -2.35
CA ILE A 27 -9.86 4.35 -3.53
C ILE A 27 -10.96 4.20 -4.58
N ILE A 28 -12.11 3.60 -4.22
CA ILE A 28 -13.25 3.42 -5.13
C ILE A 28 -13.75 4.78 -5.65
N GLY A 29 -13.79 5.80 -4.80
CA GLY A 29 -14.15 7.15 -5.19
C GLY A 29 -13.19 7.80 -6.20
N LEU A 30 -11.90 7.47 -6.16
CA LEU A 30 -10.90 7.97 -7.11
C LEU A 30 -10.93 7.18 -8.41
N ILE A 31 -11.05 5.84 -8.34
CA ILE A 31 -11.16 4.96 -9.50
C ILE A 31 -12.42 5.27 -10.32
N SER A 32 -13.57 5.49 -9.67
CA SER A 32 -14.82 5.91 -10.35
C SER A 32 -14.71 7.25 -11.09
N ARG A 33 -13.70 8.07 -10.78
CA ARG A 33 -13.37 9.31 -11.49
C ARG A 33 -12.27 9.12 -12.54
N HIS A 34 -12.04 7.88 -12.95
CA HIS A 34 -11.04 7.47 -13.94
C HIS A 34 -9.60 7.89 -13.57
N LYS A 35 -9.30 7.96 -12.27
CA LYS A 35 -7.92 8.09 -11.80
C LYS A 35 -7.27 6.72 -11.72
N THR A 36 -5.95 6.67 -11.88
CA THR A 36 -5.18 5.43 -11.79
C THR A 36 -4.56 5.30 -10.41
N GLY A 37 -4.86 4.20 -9.72
CA GLY A 37 -4.38 3.92 -8.37
C GLY A 37 -3.12 3.06 -8.32
N HIS A 38 -2.35 3.25 -7.27
CA HIS A 38 -1.22 2.43 -6.86
C HIS A 38 -1.32 2.16 -5.35
N ILE A 39 -0.89 0.99 -4.90
CA ILE A 39 -0.76 0.64 -3.48
C ILE A 39 0.69 0.26 -3.20
N LEU A 40 1.28 0.90 -2.19
CA LEU A 40 2.57 0.54 -1.63
C LEU A 40 2.38 0.17 -0.15
N VAL A 41 2.77 -1.04 0.21
CA VAL A 41 2.74 -1.54 1.58
C VAL A 41 4.18 -1.72 2.06
N PHE A 42 4.53 -1.13 3.20
CA PHE A 42 5.93 -1.15 3.68
C PHE A 42 6.39 -2.47 4.28
N SER A 43 5.45 -3.27 4.79
CA SER A 43 5.73 -4.56 5.40
C SER A 43 4.73 -5.59 4.91
N THR A 44 5.15 -6.84 4.74
CA THR A 44 4.23 -7.95 4.44
C THR A 44 3.44 -8.42 5.67
N GLY A 45 3.66 -7.81 6.84
CA GLY A 45 3.03 -8.24 8.09
C GLY A 45 3.42 -9.67 8.48
N ASN A 46 4.68 -10.04 8.25
CA ASN A 46 5.17 -11.41 8.45
C ASN A 46 5.55 -11.74 9.92
N SER A 47 5.16 -10.90 10.88
CA SER A 47 5.44 -11.11 12.32
C SER A 47 4.96 -12.48 12.83
N ASN A 48 3.87 -13.00 12.26
CA ASN A 48 3.30 -14.32 12.57
C ASN A 48 3.68 -15.43 11.56
N GLY A 49 4.61 -15.17 10.63
CA GLY A 49 4.96 -16.12 9.56
C GLY A 49 3.93 -16.22 8.42
N LEU A 50 2.96 -15.30 8.35
CA LEU A 50 1.86 -15.30 7.39
C LEU A 50 2.07 -14.38 6.17
N GLY A 51 3.27 -13.82 5.98
CA GLY A 51 3.53 -12.78 4.98
C GLY A 51 3.15 -13.18 3.56
N SER A 52 3.47 -14.41 3.14
CA SER A 52 3.13 -14.90 1.79
C SER A 52 1.62 -15.11 1.57
N MET A 53 0.86 -15.38 2.63
CA MET A 53 -0.60 -15.46 2.57
C MET A 53 -1.19 -14.04 2.46
N ARG A 54 -0.73 -13.14 3.32
CA ARG A 54 -1.16 -11.73 3.35
C ARG A 54 -0.84 -10.97 2.06
N GLU A 55 0.25 -11.31 1.39
CA GLU A 55 0.57 -10.74 0.07
C GLU A 55 -0.44 -11.19 -1.01
N LYS A 56 -0.93 -12.43 -0.95
CA LYS A 56 -2.00 -12.90 -1.84
C LYS A 56 -3.33 -12.22 -1.51
N GLU A 57 -3.67 -12.10 -0.23
CA GLU A 57 -4.87 -11.40 0.24
C GLU A 57 -4.85 -9.92 -0.22
N LEU A 58 -3.72 -9.23 -0.07
CA LEU A 58 -3.52 -7.87 -0.56
C LEU A 58 -3.73 -7.77 -2.08
N ASN A 59 -3.20 -8.71 -2.85
CA ASN A 59 -3.36 -8.73 -4.30
C ASN A 59 -4.84 -8.89 -4.70
N GLU A 60 -5.55 -9.83 -4.08
CA GLU A 60 -6.98 -10.03 -4.32
C GLU A 60 -7.80 -8.80 -3.89
N SER A 61 -7.51 -8.24 -2.70
CA SER A 61 -8.11 -7.00 -2.19
C SER A 61 -7.92 -5.83 -3.15
N SER A 62 -6.69 -5.63 -3.63
CA SER A 62 -6.34 -4.54 -4.57
C SER A 62 -7.09 -4.65 -5.89
N GLN A 63 -7.26 -5.88 -6.41
CA GLN A 63 -8.06 -6.11 -7.61
C GLN A 63 -9.54 -5.75 -7.40
N GLN A 64 -10.13 -6.10 -6.24
CA GLN A 64 -11.51 -5.72 -5.90
C GLN A 64 -11.67 -4.20 -5.79
N LEU A 65 -10.62 -3.50 -5.34
CA LEU A 65 -10.58 -2.04 -5.30
C LEU A 65 -10.37 -1.37 -6.67
N GLY A 66 -10.19 -2.16 -7.74
CA GLY A 66 -9.97 -1.67 -9.10
C GLY A 66 -8.53 -1.24 -9.40
N ILE A 67 -7.56 -1.74 -8.63
CA ILE A 67 -6.13 -1.48 -8.82
C ILE A 67 -5.48 -2.70 -9.47
N ASP A 68 -4.71 -2.45 -10.52
CA ASP A 68 -3.98 -3.49 -11.25
C ASP A 68 -2.84 -4.06 -10.37
N LEU A 69 -2.62 -5.38 -10.45
CA LEU A 69 -1.58 -6.06 -9.66
C LEU A 69 -0.17 -5.54 -9.94
N SER A 70 0.12 -5.07 -11.16
CA SER A 70 1.42 -4.44 -11.49
C SER A 70 1.65 -3.11 -10.76
N ARG A 71 0.60 -2.57 -10.12
CA ARG A 71 0.60 -1.31 -9.35
C ARG A 71 0.36 -1.52 -7.86
N CYS A 72 0.32 -2.76 -7.41
CA CYS A 72 0.28 -3.13 -6.00
C CYS A 72 1.62 -3.77 -5.63
N LEU A 73 2.27 -3.25 -4.58
CA LEU A 73 3.54 -3.79 -4.11
C LEU A 73 3.57 -3.84 -2.59
N ALA A 74 3.86 -5.03 -2.05
CA ALA A 74 4.27 -5.19 -0.67
C ALA A 74 5.80 -5.30 -0.59
N LEU A 75 6.41 -4.44 0.22
CA LEU A 75 7.83 -4.48 0.50
C LEU A 75 8.11 -5.49 1.61
N ASN A 76 9.23 -6.19 1.47
CA ASN A 76 9.74 -7.11 2.49
C ASN A 76 11.17 -6.73 2.88
N LEU A 77 11.33 -5.50 3.36
CA LEU A 77 12.62 -4.96 3.76
C LEU A 77 12.86 -5.23 5.24
N THR A 78 14.08 -5.65 5.59
CA THR A 78 14.46 -5.98 6.98
C THR A 78 14.27 -4.80 7.94
N ASP A 79 14.47 -3.58 7.46
CA ASP A 79 14.36 -2.36 8.28
C ASP A 79 12.94 -1.83 8.43
N LEU A 80 11.98 -2.39 7.67
CA LEU A 80 10.55 -2.01 7.68
C LEU A 80 9.66 -3.19 8.08
N GLN A 81 10.21 -4.18 8.79
CA GLN A 81 9.42 -5.27 9.33
C GLN A 81 8.46 -4.76 10.42
N ASP A 82 7.32 -5.45 10.52
CA ASP A 82 6.31 -5.23 11.55
C ASP A 82 6.93 -5.43 12.95
N ASN A 83 6.98 -4.35 13.73
CA ASN A 83 7.52 -4.35 15.08
C ASN A 83 6.92 -3.20 15.90
N SER A 84 6.06 -3.54 16.86
CA SER A 84 5.40 -2.57 17.75
C SER A 84 6.34 -1.80 18.67
N HIS A 85 7.60 -2.22 18.80
CA HIS A 85 8.61 -1.61 19.66
C HIS A 85 9.69 -0.83 18.89
N ARG A 86 9.66 -0.82 17.55
CA ARG A 86 10.67 -0.15 16.73
C ARG A 86 10.04 0.81 15.74
N TRP A 87 10.51 2.06 15.77
CA TRP A 87 10.16 3.05 14.76
C TRP A 87 10.96 2.84 13.47
N TRP A 88 10.29 2.97 12.34
CA TRP A 88 10.94 3.05 11.03
C TRP A 88 11.63 4.41 10.86
N SER A 89 12.81 4.41 10.23
CA SER A 89 13.51 5.66 9.89
C SER A 89 12.70 6.45 8.85
N LYS A 90 12.52 7.74 9.11
CA LYS A 90 11.82 8.66 8.19
C LYS A 90 12.57 8.80 6.87
N GLU A 91 13.89 8.78 6.95
CA GLU A 91 14.81 8.86 5.81
C GLU A 91 14.60 7.64 4.90
N ASN A 92 14.62 6.44 5.48
CA ASN A 92 14.37 5.19 4.74
C ASN A 92 13.00 5.17 4.07
N ILE A 93 11.95 5.58 4.79
CA ILE A 93 10.59 5.70 4.24
C ILE A 93 10.59 6.68 3.06
N SER A 94 11.18 7.87 3.23
CA SER A 94 11.20 8.90 2.20
C SER A 94 11.94 8.46 0.94
N GLU A 95 13.11 7.84 1.10
CA GLU A 95 13.87 7.28 -0.02
C GLU A 95 13.11 6.19 -0.75
N MET A 96 12.36 5.37 -0.03
CA MET A 96 11.56 4.32 -0.63
C MET A 96 10.42 4.91 -1.46
N ILE A 97 9.63 5.83 -0.88
CA ILE A 97 8.50 6.46 -1.59
C ILE A 97 8.97 7.15 -2.87
N LYS A 98 10.14 7.82 -2.86
CA LYS A 98 10.68 8.51 -4.06
C LYS A 98 10.99 7.58 -5.24
N LYS A 99 11.13 6.27 -5.01
CA LYS A 99 11.39 5.28 -6.07
C LYS A 99 10.11 4.84 -6.78
N TYR A 100 8.94 5.21 -6.26
CA TYR A 100 7.61 4.82 -6.75
C TYR A 100 6.79 6.05 -7.17
#